data_AF-A0A0H3D827-F1
#
_entry.id   AF-A0A0H3D827-F1
#
_cell.length_a   1.000
_cell.length_b   1.000
_cell.length_c   1.000
_cell.angle_alpha   90.00
_cell.angle_beta   90.00
_cell.angle_gamma   90.00
#
_symmetry.space_group_name_H-M   'P 1'
#
loop_
_entity.id
_entity.type
_entity.pdbx_description
1 polymer ?
#
loop_
_entity_poly.entity_id
_entity_poly.type
_entity_poly.pdbx_seq_one_letter_code
_entity_poly.pdbx_strand_id
1 'polypeptide(L)'
;MTSVEREAARLEDLLRADPANTAAALDLAQLSLLPLRDDEEADRLALDVLVREPGQPRAVLLHSYVCLHYWLLDENIAEAAAMLAGVIDRGEELGAAPMLLDQARRRLDPKLPPDIALLRLSVSAEPAWVLNHQRLAWALHAAGDDAGARREYEAATASVLDASVELDPVTESFHDCFTGRTVTVDWLIKDRERVLGR
;
A
#
# COMPACT_ATOMS: atom_id res chain seq x y z
N MET A 1 -26.02 -10.12 1.18
CA MET A 1 -24.77 -10.19 1.98
C MET A 1 -23.66 -10.76 1.12
N THR A 2 -22.79 -9.91 0.59
CA THR A 2 -21.60 -10.27 -0.19
C THR A 2 -20.56 -11.00 0.69
N SER A 3 -19.50 -11.58 0.13
CA SER A 3 -18.42 -12.18 0.94
C SER A 3 -17.77 -11.13 1.84
N VAL A 4 -17.52 -9.93 1.31
CA VAL A 4 -16.99 -8.76 2.02
C VAL A 4 -17.89 -8.37 3.20
N GLU A 5 -19.22 -8.29 3.00
CA GLU A 5 -20.16 -7.92 4.08
C GLU A 5 -20.20 -9.00 5.18
N ARG A 6 -20.14 -10.28 4.81
CA ARG A 6 -20.06 -11.39 5.78
C ARG A 6 -18.78 -11.31 6.61
N GLU A 7 -17.66 -11.03 5.96
CA GLU A 7 -16.36 -10.98 6.62
C GLU A 7 -16.23 -9.78 7.54
N ALA A 8 -16.70 -8.60 7.11
CA ALA A 8 -16.77 -7.42 7.97
C ALA A 8 -17.63 -7.68 9.22
N ALA A 9 -18.83 -8.26 9.07
CA ALA A 9 -19.68 -8.60 10.20
C ALA A 9 -19.00 -9.59 11.17
N ARG A 10 -18.27 -10.59 10.64
CA ARG A 10 -17.49 -11.53 11.45
C ARG A 10 -16.41 -10.81 12.27
N LEU A 11 -15.70 -9.85 11.67
CA LEU A 11 -14.65 -9.08 12.33
C LEU A 11 -15.23 -8.13 13.39
N GLU A 12 -16.36 -7.49 13.09
CA GLU A 12 -17.13 -6.69 14.05
C GLU A 12 -17.57 -7.53 15.25
N ASP A 13 -18.04 -8.77 15.05
CA ASP A 13 -18.40 -9.69 16.13
C ASP A 13 -17.19 -10.01 17.04
N LEU A 14 -16.02 -10.22 16.43
CA LEU A 14 -14.78 -10.44 17.18
C LEU A 14 -14.39 -9.21 18.01
N LEU A 15 -14.51 -8.00 17.45
CA LEU A 15 -14.21 -6.76 18.17
C LEU A 15 -15.24 -6.43 19.26
N ARG A 16 -16.50 -6.85 19.09
CA ARG A 16 -17.51 -6.76 20.15
C ARG A 16 -17.19 -7.69 21.32
N ALA A 17 -16.64 -8.88 21.04
CA ALA A 17 -16.23 -9.83 22.06
C ALA A 17 -14.90 -9.46 22.72
N ASP A 18 -13.95 -8.92 21.94
CA ASP A 18 -12.64 -8.46 22.38
C ASP A 18 -12.24 -7.17 21.64
N PRO A 19 -12.55 -5.99 22.23
CA PRO A 19 -12.22 -4.70 21.61
C PRO A 19 -10.71 -4.45 21.45
N ALA A 20 -9.86 -5.22 22.13
CA ALA A 20 -8.40 -5.10 22.02
C ALA A 20 -7.81 -6.02 20.94
N ASN A 21 -8.63 -6.76 20.18
CA ASN A 21 -8.16 -7.67 19.15
C ASN A 21 -7.56 -6.91 17.94
N THR A 22 -6.24 -6.72 17.99
CA THR A 22 -5.48 -5.97 16.98
C THR A 22 -5.59 -6.58 15.58
N ALA A 23 -5.57 -7.90 15.44
CA ALA A 23 -5.70 -8.54 14.13
C ALA A 23 -7.07 -8.23 13.49
N ALA A 24 -8.15 -8.40 14.26
CA ALA A 24 -9.51 -8.11 13.77
C ALA A 24 -9.70 -6.62 13.43
N ALA A 25 -9.11 -5.72 14.22
CA ALA A 25 -9.17 -4.28 13.96
C ALA A 25 -8.50 -3.91 12.63
N LEU A 26 -7.32 -4.47 12.36
CA LEU A 26 -6.56 -4.18 11.13
C LEU A 26 -7.18 -4.83 9.89
N ASP A 27 -7.76 -6.03 10.04
CA ASP A 27 -8.48 -6.69 8.94
C ASP A 27 -9.76 -5.92 8.60
N LEU A 28 -10.47 -5.42 9.61
CA LEU A 28 -11.66 -4.58 9.39
C LEU A 28 -11.27 -3.23 8.78
N ALA A 29 -10.20 -2.60 9.27
CA ALA A 29 -9.66 -1.38 8.70
C ALA A 29 -9.27 -1.56 7.23
N GLN A 30 -8.62 -2.67 6.88
CA GLN A 30 -8.29 -3.03 5.51
C GLN A 30 -9.54 -3.12 4.64
N LEU A 31 -10.58 -3.85 5.09
CA LEU A 31 -11.82 -3.95 4.32
C LEU A 31 -12.52 -2.60 4.15
N SER A 32 -12.43 -1.71 5.14
CA SER A 32 -13.02 -0.37 5.08
C SER A 32 -12.38 0.54 4.01
N LEU A 33 -11.22 0.18 3.45
CA LEU A 33 -10.60 0.87 2.31
C LEU A 33 -11.20 0.49 0.95
N LEU A 34 -12.02 -0.57 0.87
CA LEU A 34 -12.66 -0.97 -0.38
C LEU A 34 -13.56 0.16 -0.93
N PRO A 35 -13.71 0.28 -2.27
CA PRO A 35 -14.58 1.29 -2.86
C PRO A 35 -15.98 1.29 -2.25
N LEU A 36 -16.51 2.49 -1.98
CA LEU A 36 -17.83 2.71 -1.36
C LEU A 36 -17.93 2.34 0.13
N ARG A 37 -16.80 2.01 0.79
CA ARG A 37 -16.72 1.86 2.25
C ARG A 37 -16.12 3.12 2.89
N ASP A 38 -15.99 3.08 4.21
CA ASP A 38 -15.76 4.22 5.09
C ASP A 38 -14.27 4.37 5.42
N ASP A 39 -13.60 5.30 4.75
CA ASP A 39 -12.19 5.60 4.97
C ASP A 39 -11.92 6.23 6.34
N GLU A 40 -12.90 6.92 6.94
CA GLU A 40 -12.80 7.41 8.32
C GLU A 40 -12.75 6.24 9.31
N GLU A 41 -13.57 5.21 9.09
CA GLU A 41 -13.54 3.98 9.90
C GLU A 41 -12.22 3.21 9.76
N ALA A 42 -11.68 3.14 8.54
CA ALA A 42 -10.38 2.52 8.30
C ALA A 42 -9.28 3.21 9.14
N ASP A 43 -9.26 4.54 9.11
CA ASP A 43 -8.27 5.32 9.84
C ASP A 43 -8.46 5.24 11.35
N ARG A 44 -9.70 5.38 11.82
CA ARG A 44 -10.05 5.29 13.23
C ARG A 44 -9.56 3.97 13.84
N LEU A 45 -9.81 2.84 13.16
CA LEU A 45 -9.37 1.53 13.61
C LEU A 45 -7.84 1.40 13.62
N ALA A 46 -7.15 1.96 12.62
CA ALA A 46 -5.69 1.97 12.57
C ALA A 46 -5.07 2.83 13.69
N LEU A 47 -5.59 4.04 13.91
CA LEU A 47 -5.17 4.93 15.00
C LEU A 47 -5.43 4.33 16.38
N ASP A 48 -6.59 3.69 16.58
CA ASP A 48 -6.90 2.98 17.82
C ASP A 48 -5.86 1.89 18.13
N VAL A 49 -5.38 1.17 17.12
CA VAL A 49 -4.27 0.22 17.26
C VAL A 49 -2.97 0.95 17.59
N LEU A 50 -2.62 2.04 16.90
CA LEU A 50 -1.39 2.79 17.16
C LEU A 50 -1.32 3.42 18.56
N VAL A 51 -2.47 3.79 19.13
CA VAL A 51 -2.55 4.26 20.52
C VAL A 51 -2.18 3.15 21.51
N ARG A 52 -2.62 1.91 21.26
CA ARG A 52 -2.35 0.75 22.14
C ARG A 52 -0.97 0.14 21.90
N GLU A 53 -0.55 0.12 20.64
CA GLU A 53 0.67 -0.51 20.15
C GLU A 53 1.45 0.50 19.27
N PRO A 54 2.12 1.49 19.88
CA PRO A 54 2.90 2.48 19.14
C PRO A 54 3.98 1.80 18.30
N GLY A 55 3.89 1.95 16.98
CA GLY A 55 4.83 1.36 16.04
C GLY A 55 4.36 0.06 15.40
N GLN A 56 3.12 -0.41 15.64
CA GLN A 56 2.58 -1.56 14.92
C GLN A 56 2.59 -1.30 13.40
N PRO A 57 3.43 -2.01 12.61
CA PRO A 57 3.74 -1.63 11.23
C PRO A 57 2.50 -1.56 10.33
N ARG A 58 1.61 -2.55 10.40
CA ARG A 58 0.42 -2.62 9.53
C ARG A 58 -0.56 -1.49 9.83
N ALA A 59 -0.65 -1.04 11.08
CA ALA A 59 -1.46 0.12 11.43
C ALA A 59 -0.87 1.41 10.85
N VAL A 60 0.47 1.58 10.94
CA VAL A 60 1.17 2.70 10.27
C VAL A 60 0.89 2.68 8.77
N LEU A 61 0.95 1.51 8.14
CA LEU A 61 0.72 1.36 6.71
C LEU A 61 -0.70 1.79 6.30
N LEU A 62 -1.72 1.31 7.03
CA LEU A 62 -3.13 1.63 6.78
C LEU A 62 -3.42 3.13 6.99
N HIS A 63 -3.00 3.70 8.13
CA HIS A 63 -3.16 5.13 8.41
C HIS A 63 -2.44 5.99 7.36
N SER A 64 -1.21 5.62 7.00
CA SER A 64 -0.45 6.34 5.97
C SER A 64 -1.12 6.28 4.60
N TYR A 65 -1.73 5.14 4.26
CA TYR A 65 -2.51 5.01 3.03
C TYR A 65 -3.71 5.96 3.03
N VAL A 66 -4.47 6.02 4.13
CA VAL A 66 -5.61 6.94 4.25
C VAL A 66 -5.15 8.39 4.09
N CYS A 67 -4.11 8.79 4.81
CA CYS A 67 -3.54 10.14 4.71
C CYS A 67 -3.13 10.50 3.28
N LEU A 68 -2.52 9.56 2.57
CA LEU A 68 -2.03 9.74 1.20
C LEU A 68 -3.09 9.63 0.12
N HIS A 69 -4.26 9.08 0.38
CA HIS A 69 -5.25 8.82 -0.68
C HIS A 69 -6.59 9.52 -0.45
N TYR A 70 -6.94 9.86 0.79
CA TYR A 70 -8.25 10.40 1.14
C TYR A 70 -8.17 11.74 1.85
N TRP A 71 -7.37 11.87 2.92
CA TRP A 71 -7.36 13.11 3.71
C TRP A 71 -6.57 14.24 3.05
N LEU A 72 -5.44 13.92 2.42
CA LEU A 72 -4.66 14.83 1.56
C LEU A 72 -4.25 16.19 2.16
N LEU A 73 -4.29 16.34 3.49
CA LEU A 73 -3.77 17.51 4.19
C LEU A 73 -2.26 17.33 4.43
N ASP A 74 -1.49 18.40 4.24
CA ASP A 74 -0.02 18.37 4.40
C ASP A 74 0.41 17.90 5.79
N GLU A 75 -0.33 18.27 6.84
CA GLU A 75 -0.07 17.82 8.22
C GLU A 75 -0.21 16.31 8.37
N ASN A 76 -1.29 15.72 7.84
CA ASN A 76 -1.53 14.28 7.87
C ASN A 76 -0.48 13.52 7.03
N ILE A 77 -0.10 14.07 5.88
CA ILE A 77 0.95 13.49 5.03
C ILE A 77 2.32 13.56 5.72
N ALA A 78 2.63 14.66 6.40
CA ALA A 78 3.88 14.81 7.15
C ALA A 78 3.95 13.84 8.35
N GLU A 79 2.85 13.65 9.06
CA GLU A 79 2.74 12.66 10.14
C GLU A 79 2.94 11.24 9.60
N ALA A 80 2.22 10.86 8.54
CA ALA A 80 2.38 9.57 7.87
C ALA A 80 3.84 9.35 7.41
N ALA A 81 4.48 10.36 6.82
CA ALA A 81 5.88 10.28 6.41
C ALA A 81 6.82 10.02 7.60
N ALA A 82 6.59 10.67 8.74
CA ALA A 82 7.38 10.43 9.95
C ALA A 82 7.19 9.02 10.50
N MET A 83 5.95 8.51 10.54
CA MET A 83 5.67 7.15 11.00
C MET A 83 6.31 6.09 10.09
N LEU A 84 6.19 6.25 8.77
CA LEU A 84 6.80 5.37 7.77
C LEU A 84 8.32 5.35 7.88
N ALA A 85 8.95 6.52 8.05
CA ALA A 85 10.39 6.59 8.30
C ALA A 85 10.79 5.82 9.56
N GLY A 86 10.01 5.94 10.65
CA GLY A 86 10.23 5.19 11.87
C GLY A 86 10.13 3.67 11.70
N VAL A 87 9.19 3.17 10.89
CA VAL A 87 9.07 1.73 10.56
C VAL A 87 10.33 1.25 9.81
N ILE A 88 10.77 2.04 8.82
CA ILE A 88 11.97 1.71 8.01
C ILE A 88 13.24 1.70 8.88
N ASP A 89 13.40 2.68 9.77
CA ASP A 89 14.56 2.78 10.65
C ASP A 89 14.65 1.63 11.65
N ARG A 90 13.51 1.03 12.04
CA ARG A 90 13.45 -0.17 12.89
C ARG A 90 13.73 -1.47 12.12
N GLY A 91 13.80 -1.42 10.80
CA GLY A 91 13.98 -2.61 9.96
C GLY A 91 12.77 -3.54 9.96
N GLU A 92 11.58 -3.01 10.26
CA GLU A 92 10.32 -3.77 10.21
C GLU A 92 9.93 -3.99 8.74
N GLU A 93 9.79 -5.25 8.34
CA GLU A 93 9.48 -5.63 6.97
C GLU A 93 8.04 -5.27 6.60
N LEU A 94 7.88 -4.11 5.97
CA LEU A 94 6.70 -3.78 5.18
C LEU A 94 7.14 -3.22 3.84
N GLY A 95 7.09 -4.05 2.79
CA GLY A 95 7.64 -3.65 1.49
C GLY A 95 6.96 -2.47 0.83
N ALA A 96 5.79 -1.99 1.28
CA ALA A 96 5.20 -0.74 0.79
C ALA A 96 5.67 0.50 1.56
N ALA A 97 6.27 0.36 2.75
CA ALA A 97 6.62 1.53 3.57
C ALA A 97 7.63 2.46 2.88
N PRO A 98 8.73 1.95 2.25
CA PRO A 98 9.64 2.80 1.47
C PRO A 98 8.95 3.50 0.30
N MET A 99 8.11 2.78 -0.45
CA MET A 99 7.32 3.32 -1.56
C MET A 99 6.37 4.44 -1.11
N LEU A 100 5.62 4.23 -0.03
CA LEU A 100 4.69 5.24 0.49
C LEU A 100 5.44 6.46 1.06
N LEU A 101 6.62 6.26 1.64
CA LEU A 101 7.46 7.36 2.12
C LEU A 101 7.98 8.23 0.97
N ASP A 102 8.43 7.64 -0.14
CA ASP A 102 8.75 8.39 -1.37
C ASP A 102 7.55 9.22 -1.83
N GLN A 103 6.36 8.59 -1.90
CA GLN A 103 5.14 9.27 -2.31
C GLN A 103 4.78 10.43 -1.37
N ALA A 104 4.88 10.25 -0.06
CA ALA A 104 4.59 11.27 0.94
C ALA A 104 5.55 12.47 0.81
N ARG A 105 6.85 12.22 0.69
CA ARG A 105 7.86 13.27 0.53
C ARG A 105 7.62 14.11 -0.73
N ARG A 106 7.28 13.47 -1.85
CA ARG A 106 6.98 14.18 -3.11
C ARG A 106 5.63 14.87 -3.13
N ARG A 107 4.68 14.47 -2.27
CA ARG A 107 3.44 15.22 -2.07
C ARG A 107 3.71 16.53 -1.32
N LEU A 108 4.53 16.47 -0.28
CA LEU A 108 4.95 17.63 0.52
C LEU A 108 5.88 18.57 -0.24
N ASP A 109 6.77 18.03 -1.07
CA ASP A 109 7.61 18.80 -2.00
C ASP A 109 7.53 18.21 -3.42
N PRO A 110 6.63 18.74 -4.27
CA PRO A 110 6.49 18.29 -5.66
C PRO A 110 7.73 18.49 -6.54
N LYS A 111 8.73 19.26 -6.09
CA LYS A 111 10.00 19.44 -6.81
C LYS A 111 11.01 18.36 -6.47
N LEU A 112 10.76 17.58 -5.42
CA LEU A 112 11.64 16.50 -5.00
C LEU A 112 11.63 15.39 -6.07
N PRO A 113 12.79 14.97 -6.60
CA PRO A 113 12.84 13.83 -7.50
C PRO A 113 12.51 12.54 -6.73
N PRO A 114 12.03 11.48 -7.41
CA PRO A 114 11.85 10.17 -6.79
C PRO A 114 13.14 9.64 -6.16
N ASP A 115 13.03 9.09 -4.96
CA ASP A 115 14.14 8.44 -4.27
C ASP A 115 14.30 7.00 -4.76
N ILE A 116 15.09 6.83 -5.83
CA ILE A 116 15.35 5.53 -6.46
C ILE A 116 15.96 4.53 -5.46
N ALA A 117 16.78 4.98 -4.51
CA ALA A 117 17.37 4.08 -3.52
C ALA A 117 16.30 3.53 -2.57
N LEU A 118 15.39 4.38 -2.12
CA LEU A 118 14.25 3.99 -1.29
C LEU A 118 13.29 3.06 -2.03
N LEU A 119 13.02 3.31 -3.31
CA LEU A 119 12.17 2.44 -4.12
C LEU A 119 12.81 1.07 -4.38
N ARG A 120 14.13 1.00 -4.55
CA ARG A 120 14.87 -0.28 -4.62
C ARG A 120 14.82 -1.05 -3.31
N LEU A 121 14.82 -0.36 -2.17
CA LEU A 121 14.61 -1.00 -0.86
C LEU A 121 13.22 -1.64 -0.79
N SER A 122 12.17 -0.93 -1.26
CA SER A 122 10.81 -1.48 -1.38
C SER A 122 10.77 -2.78 -2.18
N VAL A 123 11.35 -2.76 -3.38
CA VAL A 123 11.41 -3.94 -4.27
C VAL A 123 12.23 -5.08 -3.65
N SER A 124 13.32 -4.77 -2.95
CA SER A 124 14.16 -5.80 -2.32
C SER A 124 13.48 -6.47 -1.13
N ALA A 125 12.70 -5.70 -0.37
CA ALA A 125 11.92 -6.22 0.75
C ALA A 125 10.77 -7.12 0.24
N GLU A 126 10.08 -6.69 -0.82
CA GLU A 126 8.93 -7.41 -1.35
C GLU A 126 8.98 -7.50 -2.88
N PRO A 127 9.75 -8.45 -3.44
CA PRO A 127 9.99 -8.59 -4.87
C PRO A 127 8.78 -9.14 -5.65
N ALA A 128 7.72 -9.58 -4.96
CA ALA A 128 6.48 -10.02 -5.60
C ALA A 128 5.44 -8.89 -5.71
N TRP A 129 5.72 -7.68 -5.20
CA TRP A 129 4.73 -6.61 -5.16
C TRP A 129 4.82 -5.77 -6.42
N VAL A 130 3.78 -5.91 -7.25
CA VAL A 130 3.60 -5.22 -8.53
C VAL A 130 3.77 -3.71 -8.40
N LEU A 131 3.16 -3.09 -7.38
CA LEU A 131 3.23 -1.64 -7.18
C LEU A 131 4.64 -1.14 -6.85
N ASN A 132 5.45 -1.92 -6.12
CA ASN A 132 6.84 -1.55 -5.83
C ASN A 132 7.65 -1.45 -7.13
N HIS A 133 7.56 -2.48 -7.97
CA HIS A 133 8.19 -2.49 -9.28
C HIS A 133 7.69 -1.37 -10.18
N GLN A 134 6.37 -1.13 -10.24
CA GLN A 134 5.79 -0.07 -11.04
C GLN A 134 6.32 1.32 -10.62
N ARG A 135 6.36 1.62 -9.32
CA ARG A 135 6.87 2.90 -8.82
C ARG A 135 8.35 3.08 -9.11
N LEU A 136 9.15 2.03 -8.96
CA LEU A 136 10.55 2.05 -9.35
C LEU A 136 10.71 2.26 -10.87
N ALA A 137 9.88 1.63 -11.69
CA ALA A 137 9.89 1.81 -13.14
C ALA A 137 9.64 3.27 -13.55
N TRP A 138 8.65 3.92 -12.94
CA TRP A 138 8.36 5.34 -13.18
C TRP A 138 9.54 6.24 -12.78
N ALA A 139 10.15 5.96 -11.63
CA ALA A 139 11.31 6.71 -11.15
C ALA A 139 12.54 6.55 -12.06
N LEU A 140 12.81 5.32 -12.52
CA LEU A 140 13.91 5.03 -13.44
C LEU A 140 13.71 5.73 -14.78
N HIS A 141 12.50 5.68 -15.33
CA HIS A 141 12.17 6.41 -16.57
C HIS A 141 12.36 7.92 -16.41
N ALA A 142 11.88 8.51 -15.31
CA ALA A 142 12.06 9.93 -15.04
C ALA A 142 13.55 10.34 -14.91
N ALA A 143 14.41 9.41 -14.52
CA ALA A 143 15.86 9.58 -14.48
C ALA A 143 16.56 9.26 -15.82
N GLY A 144 15.82 8.87 -16.86
CA GLY A 144 16.34 8.52 -18.18
C GLY A 144 16.82 7.07 -18.34
N ASP A 145 16.59 6.20 -17.35
CA ASP A 145 16.92 4.76 -17.43
C ASP A 145 15.72 3.95 -17.93
N ASP A 146 15.39 4.09 -19.22
CA ASP A 146 14.32 3.33 -19.87
C ASP A 146 14.56 1.82 -19.84
N ALA A 147 15.83 1.39 -19.91
CA ALA A 147 16.17 -0.02 -19.87
C ALA A 147 15.87 -0.62 -18.48
N GLY A 148 16.20 0.12 -17.42
CA GLY A 148 15.80 -0.20 -16.05
C GLY A 148 14.30 -0.23 -15.89
N ALA A 149 13.59 0.80 -16.35
CA ALA A 149 12.14 0.87 -16.26
C ALA A 149 11.45 -0.33 -16.94
N ARG A 150 11.92 -0.76 -18.12
CA ARG A 150 11.39 -1.96 -18.81
C ARG A 150 11.56 -3.23 -17.97
N ARG A 151 12.74 -3.44 -17.38
CA ARG A 151 12.99 -4.61 -16.52
C ARG A 151 12.06 -4.66 -15.31
N GLU A 152 11.79 -3.50 -14.70
CA GLU A 152 10.86 -3.44 -13.57
C GLU A 152 9.42 -3.73 -14.00
N TYR A 153 8.96 -3.26 -15.17
CA TYR A 153 7.65 -3.65 -15.71
C TYR A 153 7.54 -5.14 -16.04
N GLU A 154 8.62 -5.75 -16.53
CA GLU A 154 8.67 -7.21 -16.77
C GLU A 154 8.54 -7.98 -15.46
N ALA A 155 9.27 -7.57 -14.42
CA ALA A 155 9.17 -8.16 -13.08
C ALA A 155 7.77 -7.95 -12.45
N ALA A 156 7.19 -6.76 -12.58
CA ALA A 156 5.82 -6.46 -12.15
C ALA A 156 4.82 -7.40 -12.84
N THR A 157 4.94 -7.55 -14.15
CA THR A 157 4.05 -8.42 -14.95
C THR A 157 4.14 -9.88 -14.52
N ALA A 158 5.35 -10.36 -14.24
CA ALA A 158 5.58 -11.73 -13.76
C ALA A 158 5.04 -11.98 -12.35
N SER A 159 4.73 -10.94 -11.58
CA SER A 159 4.29 -11.02 -10.19
C SER A 159 2.78 -10.90 -9.99
N VAL A 160 2.04 -10.60 -11.07
CA VAL A 160 0.57 -10.61 -11.10
C VAL A 160 0.06 -12.01 -10.76
N LEU A 161 -0.92 -12.08 -9.87
CA LEU A 161 -1.59 -13.32 -9.51
C LEU A 161 -2.47 -13.81 -10.67
N ASP A 162 -2.57 -15.13 -10.80
CA ASP A 162 -3.52 -15.75 -11.72
C ASP A 162 -4.94 -15.44 -11.24
N ALA A 163 -5.82 -15.04 -12.16
CA ALA A 163 -7.22 -14.70 -11.87
C ALA A 163 -8.05 -15.87 -11.30
N SER A 164 -7.54 -17.10 -11.41
CA SER A 164 -8.14 -18.29 -10.80
C SER A 164 -7.81 -18.48 -9.31
N VAL A 165 -6.89 -17.68 -8.75
CA VAL A 165 -6.59 -17.74 -7.31
C VAL A 165 -7.77 -17.17 -6.52
N GLU A 166 -8.41 -18.03 -5.74
CA GLU A 166 -9.41 -17.60 -4.77
C GLU A 166 -8.72 -16.95 -3.56
N LEU A 167 -9.11 -15.72 -3.26
CA LEU A 167 -8.61 -14.95 -2.12
C LEU A 167 -9.76 -14.67 -1.15
N ASP A 168 -9.45 -14.61 0.14
CA ASP A 168 -10.39 -14.03 1.08
C ASP A 168 -10.48 -12.50 0.87
N PRO A 169 -11.60 -11.86 1.27
CA PRO A 169 -11.80 -10.44 1.03
C PRO A 169 -10.73 -9.51 1.61
N VAL A 170 -10.12 -9.88 2.75
CA VAL A 170 -9.10 -9.05 3.41
C VAL A 170 -7.81 -9.11 2.60
N THR A 171 -7.40 -10.30 2.18
CA THR A 171 -6.23 -10.51 1.33
C THR A 171 -6.39 -9.86 -0.04
N GLU A 172 -7.57 -9.99 -0.66
CA GLU A 172 -7.88 -9.32 -1.93
C GLU A 172 -7.77 -7.80 -1.79
N SER A 173 -8.39 -7.21 -0.76
CA SER A 173 -8.29 -5.78 -0.46
C SER A 173 -6.85 -5.33 -0.22
N PHE A 174 -6.07 -6.11 0.53
CA PHE A 174 -4.65 -5.82 0.74
C PHE A 174 -3.87 -5.82 -0.59
N HIS A 175 -4.19 -6.76 -1.48
CA HIS A 175 -3.57 -6.79 -2.79
C HIS A 175 -3.93 -5.55 -3.63
N ASP A 176 -5.19 -5.14 -3.64
CA ASP A 176 -5.66 -3.95 -4.35
C ASP A 176 -5.01 -2.66 -3.85
N CYS A 177 -4.89 -2.50 -2.52
CA CYS A 177 -4.36 -1.27 -1.91
C CYS A 177 -2.83 -1.16 -1.97
N PHE A 178 -2.12 -2.24 -1.64
CA PHE A 178 -0.68 -2.15 -1.31
C PHE A 178 0.25 -2.86 -2.27
N THR A 179 -0.17 -3.99 -2.83
CA THR A 179 0.74 -4.83 -3.61
C THR A 179 0.52 -4.72 -5.11
N GLY A 180 -0.71 -4.44 -5.56
CA GLY A 180 -1.15 -4.46 -6.95
C GLY A 180 -1.16 -5.85 -7.60
N ARG A 181 -1.08 -6.95 -6.83
CA ARG A 181 -0.96 -8.29 -7.41
C ARG A 181 -2.24 -8.80 -8.09
N THR A 182 -3.37 -8.16 -7.85
CA THR A 182 -4.69 -8.44 -8.46
C THR A 182 -4.96 -7.61 -9.73
N VAL A 183 -4.05 -6.70 -10.12
CA VAL A 183 -4.20 -5.96 -11.38
C VAL A 183 -4.07 -6.89 -12.59
N THR A 184 -4.61 -6.48 -13.73
CA THR A 184 -4.44 -7.27 -14.96
C THR A 184 -3.10 -6.98 -15.63
N VAL A 185 -2.54 -8.01 -16.29
CA VAL A 185 -1.34 -7.86 -17.14
C VAL A 185 -1.57 -6.78 -18.22
N ASP A 186 -2.75 -6.74 -18.82
CA ASP A 186 -3.12 -5.73 -19.81
C ASP A 186 -3.05 -4.30 -19.25
N TRP A 187 -3.39 -4.09 -17.98
CA TRP A 187 -3.28 -2.79 -17.33
C TRP A 187 -1.81 -2.37 -17.21
N LEU A 188 -0.93 -3.28 -16.78
CA LEU A 188 0.52 -3.01 -16.70
C LEU A 188 1.14 -2.73 -18.07
N ILE A 189 0.71 -3.45 -19.11
CA ILE A 189 1.16 -3.20 -20.49
C ILE A 189 0.78 -1.80 -20.93
N LYS A 190 -0.49 -1.39 -20.73
CA LYS A 190 -0.96 -0.04 -21.08
C LYS A 190 -0.22 1.05 -20.29
N ASP A 191 0.03 0.79 -19.00
CA ASP A 191 0.79 1.73 -18.17
C ASP A 191 2.23 1.88 -18.66
N ARG A 192 2.89 0.77 -19.00
CA ARG A 192 4.23 0.76 -19.62
C ARG A 192 4.24 1.53 -20.93
N GLU A 193 3.28 1.30 -21.82
CA GLU A 193 3.15 1.99 -23.11
C GLU A 193 2.97 3.50 -22.91
N ARG A 194 2.17 3.89 -21.93
CA ARG A 194 1.94 5.29 -21.54
C ARG A 194 3.21 5.96 -21.04
N VAL A 195 4.01 5.27 -20.22
CA VAL A 195 5.23 5.83 -19.60
C VAL A 195 6.41 5.82 -20.58
N LEU A 196 6.61 4.72 -21.30
CA LEU A 196 7.80 4.50 -22.15
C LEU A 196 7.56 4.81 -23.64
N GLY A 197 6.34 5.21 -24.01
CA GLY A 197 5.97 5.59 -25.37
C GLY A 197 5.98 4.46 -26.40
N ARG A 198 6.00 3.19 -25.97
CA ARG A 198 5.99 1.99 -26.83
C ARG A 198 5.42 0.76 -26.15
#